data_AF-A0A1A8WY04-F1
#
_entry.id   AF-A0A1A8WY04-F1
#
_cell.length_a   1.000
_cell.length_b   1.000
_cell.length_c   1.000
_cell.angle_alpha   90.00
_cell.angle_beta   90.00
_cell.angle_gamma   90.00
#
_symmetry.space_group_name_H-M   'P 1'
#
loop_
_entity.id
_entity.type
_entity.pdbx_description
1 polymer ?
#
loop_
_entity_poly.entity_id
_entity_poly.type
_entity_poly.pdbx_seq_one_letter_code
_entity_poly.pdbx_strand_id
1 'polypeptide(L)'
;MIRSNDVMNKHLNLFSYEDPELYEEENLFESTQAPWFYHITHLLDLKKEDFMNIKSIVENEKKRGSDYNHILDIIDYKTYSDIMRKINNNMKNALSVYLFSCKYFLNKYSKNTESNGHVHFVFVFGNNTADLDSVCSSIVYSFFLYIWYCLKSKTTKEKNSDVLKFFIPIINIKRSDMKLKVLINWWLEKCEIQNPEEILVFNDDKNLLEVLKCDNKYDICFVDFNDFEPNSM
;
A
#
# COMPACT_ATOMS: atom_id res chain seq x y z
N MET A 1 20.04 -36.08 -25.95
CA MET A 1 20.26 -34.62 -26.10
C MET A 1 18.90 -33.94 -26.04
N ILE A 2 18.44 -33.65 -24.82
CA ILE A 2 17.24 -32.86 -24.58
C ILE A 2 17.68 -31.40 -24.65
N ARG A 3 17.09 -30.64 -25.58
CA ARG A 3 17.47 -29.25 -25.87
C ARG A 3 17.23 -28.38 -24.64
N SER A 4 18.28 -27.71 -24.21
CA SER A 4 18.38 -26.73 -23.12
C SER A 4 17.56 -25.43 -23.32
N ASN A 5 16.59 -25.41 -24.25
CA ASN A 5 15.86 -24.18 -24.61
C ASN A 5 14.50 -24.04 -23.91
N ASP A 6 13.90 -25.12 -23.39
CA ASP A 6 12.58 -25.02 -22.72
C ASP A 6 12.66 -24.53 -21.27
N VAL A 7 13.83 -24.60 -20.64
CA VAL A 7 14.03 -24.10 -19.26
C VAL A 7 14.30 -22.59 -19.24
N MET A 8 14.87 -22.02 -20.32
CA MET A 8 15.10 -20.57 -20.41
C MET A 8 13.82 -19.75 -20.64
N ASN A 9 12.75 -20.35 -21.18
CA ASN A 9 11.51 -19.62 -21.49
C ASN A 9 10.56 -19.47 -20.29
N LYS A 10 10.65 -20.31 -19.25
CA LYS A 10 9.77 -20.19 -18.07
C LYS A 10 10.07 -18.96 -17.21
N HIS A 11 11.29 -18.44 -17.24
CA HIS A 11 11.66 -17.24 -16.47
C HIS A 11 11.32 -15.92 -17.18
N LEU A 12 11.11 -15.95 -18.51
CA LEU A 12 10.67 -14.78 -19.29
C LEU A 12 9.16 -14.49 -19.13
N ASN A 13 8.36 -15.51 -18.79
CA ASN A 13 6.91 -15.39 -18.60
C ASN A 13 6.50 -14.79 -17.24
N LEU A 14 7.43 -14.56 -16.31
CA LEU A 14 7.13 -13.89 -15.03
C LEU A 14 6.93 -12.37 -15.18
N PHE A 15 7.33 -11.81 -16.33
CA PHE A 15 7.20 -10.39 -16.64
C PHE A 15 6.38 -10.11 -17.89
N SER A 16 5.70 -11.12 -18.45
CA SER A 16 4.73 -10.92 -19.52
C SER A 16 3.44 -10.35 -18.93
N TYR A 17 3.26 -9.03 -19.07
CA TYR A 17 2.01 -8.36 -18.74
C TYR A 17 1.03 -8.51 -19.91
N GLU A 18 -0.07 -9.21 -19.68
CA GLU A 18 -1.23 -9.18 -20.57
C GLU A 18 -2.17 -8.05 -20.13
N ASP A 19 -2.62 -7.22 -21.08
CA ASP A 19 -3.52 -6.10 -20.79
C ASP A 19 -4.84 -6.63 -20.19
N PRO A 20 -5.37 -6.03 -19.11
CA PRO A 20 -6.64 -6.41 -18.47
C PRO A 20 -7.83 -6.62 -19.43
N GLU A 21 -7.80 -6.01 -20.61
CA GLU A 21 -8.80 -6.20 -21.67
C GLU A 21 -8.96 -7.67 -22.10
N LEU A 22 -7.87 -8.46 -22.06
CA LEU A 22 -7.81 -9.83 -22.56
C LEU A 22 -8.14 -10.90 -21.50
N TYR A 23 -8.51 -10.50 -20.29
CA TYR A 23 -8.70 -11.38 -19.14
C TYR A 23 -10.07 -12.10 -19.10
N GLU A 24 -10.06 -13.40 -18.81
CA GLU A 24 -11.20 -14.23 -18.37
C GLU A 24 -11.07 -14.50 -16.85
N GLU A 25 -12.14 -14.28 -16.09
CA GLU A 25 -12.15 -14.28 -14.60
C GLU A 25 -11.68 -15.57 -13.91
N GLU A 26 -11.60 -16.68 -14.64
CA GLU A 26 -11.43 -18.02 -14.07
C GLU A 26 -9.96 -18.43 -13.80
N ASN A 27 -8.95 -17.66 -14.25
CA ASN A 27 -7.54 -18.10 -14.26
C ASN A 27 -6.55 -17.23 -13.45
N LEU A 28 -6.99 -16.59 -12.35
CA LEU A 28 -6.13 -15.76 -11.48
C LEU A 28 -4.92 -16.49 -10.86
N PHE A 29 -4.98 -17.82 -10.72
CA PHE A 29 -3.91 -18.63 -10.13
C PHE A 29 -3.00 -19.33 -11.16
N GLU A 30 -3.29 -19.20 -12.47
CA GLU A 30 -2.51 -19.85 -13.53
C GLU A 30 -1.24 -19.05 -13.89
N SER A 31 -0.28 -18.99 -12.97
CA SER A 31 1.18 -18.92 -13.19
C SER A 31 1.85 -17.80 -14.02
N THR A 32 1.17 -16.77 -14.52
CA THR A 32 1.83 -15.63 -15.23
C THR A 32 1.50 -14.25 -14.67
N GLN A 33 0.68 -14.16 -13.63
CA GLN A 33 0.25 -12.86 -13.09
C GLN A 33 1.20 -12.35 -12.00
N ALA A 34 1.48 -11.05 -12.04
CA ALA A 34 2.32 -10.41 -11.05
C ALA A 34 1.59 -10.39 -9.68
N PRO A 35 2.27 -10.71 -8.56
CA PRO A 35 1.66 -10.80 -7.22
C PRO A 35 0.85 -9.57 -6.78
N TRP A 36 1.20 -8.38 -7.29
CA TRP A 36 0.45 -7.17 -6.97
C TRP A 36 -0.97 -7.17 -7.54
N PHE A 37 -1.22 -7.87 -8.63
CA PHE A 37 -2.55 -7.95 -9.26
C PHE A 37 -3.53 -8.73 -8.39
N TYR A 38 -3.05 -9.80 -7.74
CA TYR A 38 -3.82 -10.55 -6.75
C TYR A 38 -4.29 -9.64 -5.60
N HIS A 39 -3.38 -8.82 -5.05
CA HIS A 39 -3.74 -7.91 -3.97
C HIS A 39 -4.75 -6.84 -4.41
N ILE A 40 -4.62 -6.30 -5.61
CA ILE A 40 -5.56 -5.30 -6.13
C ILE A 40 -6.94 -5.93 -6.36
N THR A 41 -7.02 -7.14 -6.90
CA THR A 41 -8.29 -7.84 -7.12
C THR A 41 -8.95 -8.27 -5.82
N HIS A 42 -8.20 -8.79 -4.84
CA HIS A 42 -8.78 -9.37 -3.62
C HIS A 42 -8.91 -8.36 -2.48
N LEU A 43 -7.90 -7.51 -2.25
CA LEU A 43 -7.95 -6.52 -1.17
C LEU A 43 -8.78 -5.30 -1.55
N LEU A 44 -8.76 -4.91 -2.83
CA LEU A 44 -9.53 -3.75 -3.30
C LEU A 44 -10.84 -4.14 -4.00
N ASP A 45 -11.09 -5.43 -4.27
CA ASP A 45 -12.26 -5.92 -5.00
C ASP A 45 -12.38 -5.24 -6.38
N LEU A 46 -11.25 -5.07 -7.07
CA LEU A 46 -11.22 -4.43 -8.38
C LEU A 46 -11.56 -5.45 -9.47
N LYS A 47 -12.60 -5.15 -10.25
CA LYS A 47 -13.07 -6.00 -11.35
C LYS A 47 -12.55 -5.51 -12.70
N LYS A 48 -12.73 -6.32 -13.74
CA LYS A 48 -12.31 -5.98 -15.10
C LYS A 48 -12.83 -4.60 -15.54
N GLU A 49 -14.10 -4.31 -15.27
CA GLU A 49 -14.71 -3.01 -15.58
C GLU A 49 -14.02 -1.85 -14.85
N ASP A 50 -13.61 -2.05 -13.59
CA ASP A 50 -12.90 -1.01 -12.85
C ASP A 50 -11.54 -0.70 -13.47
N PHE A 51 -10.78 -1.72 -13.87
CA PHE A 51 -9.50 -1.50 -14.59
C PHE A 51 -9.70 -0.72 -15.89
N MET A 52 -10.73 -1.07 -16.66
CA MET A 52 -11.08 -0.35 -17.89
C MET A 52 -11.47 1.11 -17.63
N ASN A 53 -12.28 1.34 -16.59
CA ASN A 53 -12.70 2.67 -16.18
C ASN A 53 -11.51 3.51 -15.69
N ILE A 54 -10.63 2.93 -14.87
CA ILE A 54 -9.40 3.60 -14.38
C ILE A 54 -8.49 3.94 -15.57
N LYS A 55 -8.27 3.02 -16.50
CA LYS A 55 -7.49 3.25 -17.73
C LYS A 55 -8.07 4.43 -18.50
N SER A 56 -9.38 4.45 -18.72
CA SER A 56 -10.08 5.55 -19.40
C SER A 56 -9.91 6.89 -18.66
N ILE A 57 -10.05 6.92 -17.33
CA ILE A 57 -9.84 8.14 -16.52
C ILE A 57 -8.42 8.67 -16.73
N VAL A 58 -7.41 7.80 -16.59
CA VAL A 58 -6.00 8.19 -16.73
C VAL A 58 -5.69 8.69 -18.14
N GLU A 59 -6.20 8.02 -19.18
CA GLU A 59 -6.01 8.44 -20.57
C GLU A 59 -6.74 9.74 -20.92
N ASN A 60 -7.94 9.95 -20.39
CA ASN A 60 -8.70 11.17 -20.61
C ASN A 60 -8.02 12.38 -19.96
N GLU A 61 -7.49 12.23 -18.75
CA GLU A 61 -6.69 13.27 -18.12
C GLU A 61 -5.41 13.56 -18.93
N LYS A 62 -4.70 12.52 -19.41
CA LYS A 62 -3.56 12.67 -20.32
C LYS A 62 -3.87 13.52 -21.56
N LYS A 63 -5.05 13.32 -22.17
CA LYS A 63 -5.49 14.06 -23.37
C LYS A 63 -5.87 15.51 -23.11
N ARG A 64 -6.20 15.89 -21.85
CA ARG A 64 -6.61 17.25 -21.47
C ARG A 64 -5.47 18.28 -21.43
N GLY A 65 -4.23 17.88 -21.74
CA GLY A 65 -3.20 18.82 -22.19
C GLY A 65 -2.52 19.65 -21.11
N SER A 66 -2.31 19.11 -19.92
CA SER A 66 -1.30 19.65 -19.00
C SER A 66 -0.03 18.80 -19.11
N ASP A 67 1.13 19.43 -19.29
CA ASP A 67 2.43 18.77 -19.51
C ASP A 67 2.89 17.86 -18.33
N TYR A 68 2.10 17.73 -17.26
CA TYR A 68 2.35 16.84 -16.13
C TYR A 68 1.05 16.37 -15.48
N ASN A 69 0.41 15.33 -16.01
CA ASN A 69 -0.69 14.66 -15.29
C ASN A 69 -0.10 13.60 -14.35
N HIS A 70 0.38 14.05 -13.18
CA HIS A 70 0.87 13.14 -12.17
C HIS A 70 -0.30 12.35 -11.58
N ILE A 71 -0.12 11.07 -11.28
CA ILE A 71 -1.20 10.22 -10.73
C ILE A 71 -1.82 10.79 -9.45
N LEU A 72 -1.02 11.52 -8.67
CA LEU A 72 -1.46 12.22 -7.46
C LEU A 72 -2.48 13.34 -7.74
N ASP A 73 -2.41 13.99 -8.90
CA ASP A 73 -3.40 14.99 -9.30
C ASP A 73 -4.73 14.32 -9.67
N ILE A 74 -4.64 13.18 -10.35
CA ILE A 74 -5.82 12.37 -10.72
C ILE A 74 -6.59 11.93 -9.48
N ILE A 75 -5.91 11.58 -8.38
CA ILE A 75 -6.56 11.19 -7.12
C ILE A 75 -6.86 12.37 -6.18
N ASP A 76 -6.69 13.62 -6.62
CA ASP A 76 -6.89 14.84 -5.80
C ASP A 76 -6.08 14.82 -4.48
N TYR A 77 -4.84 14.33 -4.56
CA TYR A 77 -3.98 14.18 -3.39
C TYR A 77 -3.62 15.53 -2.76
N LYS A 78 -3.65 16.62 -3.53
CA LYS A 78 -3.37 17.97 -3.03
C LYS A 78 -4.38 18.39 -1.96
N THR A 79 -5.68 18.18 -2.21
CA THR A 79 -6.74 18.49 -1.23
C THR A 79 -6.55 17.67 0.04
N TYR A 80 -6.26 16.38 -0.10
CA TYR A 80 -5.94 15.50 1.03
C TYR A 80 -4.73 16.00 1.82
N SER A 81 -3.65 16.34 1.11
CA SER A 81 -2.42 16.84 1.70
C SER A 81 -2.63 18.15 2.45
N ASP A 82 -3.43 19.07 1.92
CA ASP A 82 -3.73 20.35 2.57
C ASP A 82 -4.53 20.17 3.86
N ILE A 83 -5.45 19.20 3.91
CA ILE A 83 -6.17 18.84 5.14
C ILE A 83 -5.20 18.30 6.19
N MET A 84 -4.34 17.34 5.80
CA MET A 84 -3.39 16.73 6.72
C MET A 84 -2.35 17.74 7.24
N ARG A 85 -1.87 18.65 6.39
CA ARG A 85 -0.92 19.72 6.78
C ARG A 85 -1.51 20.74 7.76
N LYS A 86 -2.84 20.93 7.78
CA LYS A 86 -3.50 21.73 8.83
C LYS A 86 -3.40 21.08 10.21
N ILE A 87 -3.28 19.75 10.26
CA ILE A 87 -3.11 19.00 11.51
C ILE A 87 -1.63 19.00 11.92
N ASN A 88 -0.72 18.79 10.97
CA ASN A 88 0.73 18.84 11.21
C ASN A 88 1.46 19.56 10.06
N ASN A 89 1.91 20.78 10.31
CA ASN A 89 2.56 21.62 9.30
C ASN A 89 4.01 21.19 8.98
N ASN A 90 4.60 20.25 9.72
CA ASN A 90 5.97 19.79 9.51
C ASN A 90 6.13 18.85 8.30
N MET A 91 5.03 18.44 7.65
CA MET A 91 5.04 17.50 6.54
C MET A 91 5.40 18.17 5.21
N LYS A 92 6.59 17.85 4.71
CA LYS A 92 7.21 18.54 3.57
C LYS A 92 6.72 18.03 2.22
N ASN A 93 6.56 16.71 2.07
CA ASN A 93 6.22 16.08 0.80
C ASN A 93 5.09 15.06 0.90
N ALA A 94 4.66 14.54 -0.26
CA ALA A 94 3.54 13.63 -0.37
C ALA A 94 3.70 12.36 0.47
N LEU A 95 4.91 11.80 0.50
CA LEU A 95 5.21 10.60 1.28
C LEU A 95 5.10 10.85 2.79
N SER A 96 5.68 11.95 3.28
CA SER A 96 5.58 12.32 4.70
C SER A 96 4.12 12.55 5.14
N VAL A 97 3.30 13.13 4.25
CA VAL A 97 1.87 13.33 4.46
C VAL A 97 1.15 11.99 4.57
N TYR A 98 1.44 11.07 3.64
CA TYR A 98 0.83 9.76 3.62
C TYR A 98 1.17 8.96 4.88
N LEU A 99 2.45 8.88 5.26
CA LEU A 99 2.89 8.13 6.44
C LEU A 99 2.29 8.69 7.74
N PHE A 100 2.33 10.01 7.92
CA PHE A 100 1.68 10.65 9.06
C PHE A 100 0.19 10.33 9.10
N SER A 101 -0.49 10.39 7.96
CA SER A 101 -1.93 10.10 7.90
C SER A 101 -2.26 8.66 8.28
N CYS A 102 -1.43 7.69 7.88
CA CYS A 102 -1.57 6.29 8.28
C CYS A 102 -1.59 6.16 9.80
N LYS A 103 -0.61 6.76 10.47
CA LYS A 103 -0.50 6.72 11.92
C LYS A 103 -1.61 7.52 12.63
N TYR A 104 -1.97 8.68 12.08
CA TYR A 104 -3.07 9.49 12.58
C TYR A 104 -4.39 8.72 12.58
N PHE A 105 -4.73 8.06 11.46
CA PHE A 105 -5.97 7.29 11.35
C PHE A 105 -5.93 6.01 12.17
N LEU A 106 -4.79 5.33 12.27
CA LEU A 106 -4.63 4.20 13.20
C LEU A 106 -4.95 4.59 14.64
N ASN A 107 -4.38 5.70 15.12
CA ASN A 107 -4.67 6.22 16.45
C ASN A 107 -6.16 6.59 16.61
N LYS A 108 -6.73 7.25 15.59
CA LYS A 108 -8.13 7.70 15.61
C LYS A 108 -9.13 6.53 15.68
N TYR A 109 -8.87 5.44 14.95
CA TYR A 109 -9.85 4.38 14.73
C TYR A 109 -9.58 3.08 15.50
N SER A 110 -8.44 2.96 16.20
CA SER A 110 -8.06 1.76 16.99
C SER A 110 -8.89 1.53 18.26
N LYS A 111 -9.30 2.59 18.97
CA LYS A 111 -9.85 2.47 20.34
C LYS A 111 -11.35 2.12 20.44
N ASN A 112 -12.12 2.35 19.37
CA ASN A 112 -13.57 2.12 19.36
C ASN A 112 -13.95 1.13 18.25
N THR A 113 -13.60 -0.14 18.46
CA THR A 113 -13.74 -1.20 17.46
C THR A 113 -15.21 -1.45 17.08
N GLU A 114 -16.15 -1.38 18.02
CA GLU A 114 -17.58 -1.62 17.74
C GLU A 114 -18.26 -0.48 16.95
N SER A 115 -17.95 0.80 17.23
CA SER A 115 -18.57 1.93 16.52
C SER A 115 -17.94 2.20 15.14
N ASN A 116 -16.77 1.65 14.88
CA ASN A 116 -16.02 1.81 13.63
C ASN A 116 -16.15 0.57 12.73
N GLY A 117 -17.34 -0.05 12.67
CA GLY A 117 -17.60 -1.24 11.85
C GLY A 117 -17.42 -1.03 10.34
N HIS A 118 -17.37 0.23 9.89
CA HIS A 118 -17.11 0.62 8.51
C HIS A 118 -15.63 0.90 8.23
N VAL A 119 -14.71 0.65 9.16
CA VAL A 119 -13.27 0.87 8.98
C VAL A 119 -12.54 -0.46 8.90
N HIS A 120 -11.67 -0.58 7.91
CA HIS A 120 -10.83 -1.75 7.69
C HIS A 120 -9.38 -1.33 7.46
N PHE A 121 -8.45 -2.08 8.03
CA PHE A 121 -7.02 -1.82 7.91
C PHE A 121 -6.36 -2.84 6.99
N VAL A 122 -5.35 -2.41 6.25
CA VAL A 122 -4.49 -3.32 5.50
C VAL A 122 -3.07 -3.06 5.97
N PHE A 123 -2.52 -3.96 6.76
CA PHE A 123 -1.18 -3.83 7.31
C PHE A 123 -0.16 -4.45 6.36
N VAL A 124 0.79 -3.63 5.90
CA VAL A 124 1.87 -4.09 5.02
C VAL A 124 3.13 -4.28 5.84
N PHE A 125 3.49 -5.53 6.10
CA PHE A 125 4.68 -5.88 6.88
C PHE A 125 5.87 -6.19 5.97
N GLY A 126 7.01 -5.57 6.28
CA GLY A 126 8.33 -6.06 5.90
C GLY A 126 8.86 -7.10 6.92
N ASN A 127 9.98 -7.73 6.60
CA ASN A 127 10.57 -8.77 7.45
C ASN A 127 10.96 -8.23 8.84
N ASN A 128 11.14 -9.13 9.80
CA ASN A 128 11.51 -8.78 11.19
C ASN A 128 12.93 -8.18 11.31
N THR A 129 13.78 -8.36 10.29
CA THR A 129 15.10 -7.75 10.27
C THR A 129 15.00 -6.26 9.97
N ALA A 130 13.91 -5.80 9.32
CA ALA A 130 13.70 -4.43 8.87
C ALA A 130 14.99 -3.85 8.27
N ASP A 131 15.49 -4.50 7.22
CA ASP A 131 16.51 -3.93 6.36
C ASP A 131 15.89 -2.86 5.44
N LEU A 132 16.74 -2.23 4.62
CA LEU A 132 16.30 -1.17 3.74
C LEU A 132 15.24 -1.64 2.74
N ASP A 133 15.33 -2.88 2.24
CA ASP A 133 14.40 -3.40 1.25
C ASP A 133 13.03 -3.59 1.87
N SER A 134 12.94 -4.29 3.01
CA SER A 134 11.70 -4.46 3.77
C SER A 134 11.02 -3.14 4.14
N VAL A 135 11.77 -2.14 4.58
CA VAL A 135 11.21 -0.83 4.94
C VAL A 135 10.73 -0.07 3.70
N CYS A 136 11.55 0.00 2.64
CA CYS A 136 11.16 0.67 1.41
C CYS A 136 9.95 -0.01 0.77
N SER A 137 9.98 -1.33 0.67
CA SER A 137 8.92 -2.14 0.08
C SER A 137 7.61 -1.97 0.84
N SER A 138 7.61 -2.00 2.18
CA SER A 138 6.37 -1.83 2.96
C SER A 138 5.74 -0.45 2.73
N ILE A 139 6.57 0.61 2.78
CA ILE A 139 6.14 2.00 2.57
C ILE A 139 5.62 2.23 1.15
N VAL A 140 6.37 1.81 0.14
CA VAL A 140 6.02 2.03 -1.26
C VAL A 140 4.80 1.20 -1.63
N TYR A 141 4.73 -0.05 -1.17
CA TYR A 141 3.62 -0.93 -1.49
C TYR A 141 2.31 -0.50 -0.83
N SER A 142 2.35 -0.03 0.42
CA SER A 142 1.15 0.52 1.07
C SER A 142 0.67 1.79 0.34
N PHE A 143 1.59 2.67 -0.08
CA PHE A 143 1.24 3.86 -0.84
C PHE A 143 0.67 3.53 -2.22
N PHE A 144 1.22 2.50 -2.88
CA PHE A 144 0.69 1.95 -4.13
C PHE A 144 -0.76 1.47 -3.97
N LEU A 145 -1.05 0.68 -2.93
CA LEU A 145 -2.41 0.21 -2.64
C LEU A 145 -3.37 1.39 -2.37
N TYR A 146 -2.90 2.41 -1.63
CA TYR A 146 -3.67 3.63 -1.40
C TYR A 146 -4.04 4.35 -2.71
N ILE A 147 -3.09 4.50 -3.64
CA ILE A 147 -3.35 5.13 -4.94
C ILE A 147 -4.45 4.37 -5.69
N TRP A 148 -4.36 3.04 -5.74
CA TRP A 148 -5.36 2.20 -6.41
C TRP A 148 -6.73 2.26 -5.75
N TYR A 149 -6.78 2.28 -4.41
CA TYR A 149 -8.02 2.49 -3.68
C TYR A 149 -8.67 3.84 -4.03
N CYS A 150 -7.88 4.92 -4.10
CA CYS A 150 -8.39 6.22 -4.52
C CYS A 150 -8.88 6.22 -5.98
N LEU A 151 -8.17 5.54 -6.89
CA LEU A 151 -8.59 5.40 -8.28
C LEU A 151 -9.91 4.63 -8.40
N LYS A 152 -10.07 3.53 -7.64
CA LYS A 152 -11.34 2.79 -7.55
C LYS A 152 -12.47 3.70 -7.10
N SER A 153 -12.24 4.52 -6.07
CA SER A 153 -13.29 5.43 -5.58
C SER A 153 -13.77 6.45 -6.63
N LYS A 154 -13.01 6.68 -7.70
CA LYS A 154 -13.41 7.51 -8.84
C LYS A 154 -14.20 6.77 -9.92
N THR A 155 -14.19 5.43 -9.95
CA THR A 155 -15.03 4.64 -10.86
C THR A 155 -16.44 4.47 -10.33
N THR A 156 -16.60 4.37 -9.00
CA THR A 156 -17.91 4.17 -8.36
C THR A 156 -18.73 5.47 -8.33
N LYS A 157 -19.91 5.46 -8.96
CA LYS A 157 -20.85 6.61 -8.95
C LYS A 157 -21.73 6.66 -7.69
N GLU A 158 -21.82 5.57 -6.95
CA GLU A 158 -22.67 5.47 -5.76
C GLU A 158 -21.90 5.86 -4.49
N LYS A 159 -22.43 6.82 -3.74
CA LYS A 159 -21.85 7.34 -2.49
C LYS A 159 -22.05 6.43 -1.27
N ASN A 160 -22.60 5.24 -1.42
CA ASN A 160 -23.28 4.57 -0.32
C ASN A 160 -22.77 3.13 -0.09
N SER A 161 -21.76 3.01 0.77
CA SER A 161 -21.53 1.94 1.76
C SER A 161 -20.05 1.53 1.93
N ASP A 162 -19.12 2.23 1.27
CA ASP A 162 -17.74 1.77 1.23
C ASP A 162 -17.06 1.82 2.60
N VAL A 163 -16.67 0.63 3.05
CA VAL A 163 -15.73 0.42 4.14
C VAL A 163 -14.50 1.30 3.89
N LEU A 164 -14.21 2.21 4.82
CA LEU A 164 -13.02 3.05 4.81
C LEU A 164 -11.78 2.17 5.01
N LYS A 165 -10.99 2.01 3.96
CA LYS A 165 -9.75 1.22 3.99
C LYS A 165 -8.52 2.10 4.25
N PHE A 166 -7.68 1.70 5.19
CA PHE A 166 -6.39 2.33 5.48
C PHE A 166 -5.23 1.36 5.25
N PHE A 167 -4.35 1.68 4.31
CA PHE A 167 -3.16 0.90 4.00
C PHE A 167 -2.00 1.43 4.83
N ILE A 168 -1.51 0.66 5.78
CA ILE A 168 -0.55 1.12 6.79
C ILE A 168 0.74 0.30 6.67
N PRO A 169 1.87 0.94 6.36
CA PRO A 169 3.16 0.26 6.39
C PRO A 169 3.61 0.04 7.84
N ILE A 170 4.00 -1.19 8.15
CA ILE A 170 4.50 -1.58 9.47
C ILE A 170 6.00 -1.84 9.39
N ILE A 171 6.76 -1.08 10.15
CA ILE A 171 8.19 -1.33 10.35
C ILE A 171 8.30 -2.39 11.43
N ASN A 172 8.66 -3.62 11.03
CA ASN A 172 8.58 -4.80 11.89
C ASN A 172 9.74 -4.93 12.90
N ILE A 173 10.04 -3.85 13.59
CA ILE A 173 10.97 -3.76 14.73
C ILE A 173 10.32 -2.90 15.81
N LYS A 174 10.91 -2.89 17.01
CA LYS A 174 10.49 -1.96 18.06
C LYS A 174 10.85 -0.54 17.65
N ARG A 175 10.03 0.42 18.04
CA ARG A 175 10.30 1.86 17.86
C ARG A 175 11.67 2.27 18.37
N SER A 176 12.11 1.71 19.51
CA SER A 176 13.40 2.01 20.12
C SER A 176 14.61 1.63 19.26
N ASP A 177 14.42 0.70 18.33
CA ASP A 177 15.48 0.10 17.54
C ASP A 177 15.69 0.86 16.22
N MET A 178 14.77 1.76 15.85
CA MET A 178 14.85 2.59 14.65
C MET A 178 16.15 3.41 14.60
N LYS A 179 16.61 3.94 15.75
CA LYS A 179 17.88 4.68 15.85
C LYS A 179 19.11 3.86 15.43
N LEU A 180 19.02 2.52 15.49
CA LEU A 180 20.11 1.62 15.08
C LEU A 180 20.12 1.39 13.57
N LYS A 181 19.04 1.71 12.87
CA LYS A 181 18.86 1.50 11.43
C LYS A 181 19.43 2.66 10.60
N VAL A 182 20.76 2.83 10.65
CA VAL A 182 21.48 3.96 10.03
C VAL A 182 21.13 4.16 8.54
N LEU A 183 21.13 3.09 7.75
CA LEU A 183 20.82 3.18 6.31
C LEU A 183 19.38 3.61 6.04
N ILE A 184 18.43 3.14 6.85
CA ILE A 184 17.01 3.51 6.74
C ILE A 184 16.82 4.97 7.15
N ASN A 185 17.43 5.40 8.26
CA ASN A 185 17.37 6.79 8.70
C ASN A 185 17.95 7.73 7.63
N TRP A 186 19.10 7.37 7.04
CA TRP A 186 19.68 8.14 5.94
C TRP A 186 18.73 8.22 4.72
N TRP A 187 18.08 7.12 4.34
CA TRP A 187 17.14 7.12 3.23
C TRP A 187 15.91 8.00 3.52
N LEU A 188 15.35 7.90 4.74
CA LEU A 188 14.24 8.73 5.18
C LEU A 188 14.60 10.22 5.22
N GLU A 189 15.82 10.56 5.64
CA GLU A 189 16.32 11.94 5.57
C GLU A 189 16.39 12.45 4.12
N LYS A 190 16.78 11.61 3.15
CA LYS A 190 16.72 11.95 1.72
C LYS A 190 15.29 12.12 1.21
N CYS A 191 14.33 11.44 1.83
CA CYS A 191 12.90 11.67 1.65
C CYS A 191 12.34 12.81 2.52
N GLU A 192 13.20 13.66 3.11
CA GLU A 192 12.85 14.79 3.97
C GLU A 192 12.05 14.42 5.24
N ILE A 193 12.17 13.17 5.69
CA ILE A 193 11.58 12.65 6.93
C ILE A 193 12.67 12.61 8.00
N GLN A 194 12.62 13.54 8.96
CA GLN A 194 13.65 13.68 10.00
C GLN A 194 13.33 12.93 11.29
N ASN A 195 12.04 12.78 11.64
CA ASN A 195 11.59 12.11 12.85
C ASN A 195 10.77 10.87 12.47
N PRO A 196 11.42 9.78 12.01
CA PRO A 196 10.72 8.60 11.53
C PRO A 196 9.85 7.96 12.62
N GLU A 197 10.28 8.02 13.88
CA GLU A 197 9.51 7.53 15.01
C GLU A 197 8.16 8.24 15.15
N GLU A 198 8.06 9.52 14.78
CA GLU A 198 6.82 10.29 14.91
C GLU A 198 5.79 9.89 13.85
N ILE A 199 6.19 9.48 12.65
CA ILE A 199 5.28 9.23 11.52
C ILE A 199 5.11 7.76 11.15
N LEU A 200 6.10 6.92 11.43
CA LEU A 200 6.03 5.48 11.14
C LEU A 200 5.27 4.73 12.25
N VAL A 201 4.71 3.59 11.84
CA VAL A 201 4.07 2.61 12.72
C VAL A 201 5.03 1.43 12.89
N PHE A 202 5.26 1.06 14.16
CA PHE A 202 6.20 0.01 14.55
C PHE A 202 5.43 -1.19 15.13
N ASN A 203 6.06 -2.35 15.20
CA ASN A 203 5.39 -3.57 15.70
C ASN A 203 4.96 -3.48 17.17
N ASP A 204 5.55 -2.56 17.94
CA ASP A 204 5.24 -2.30 19.34
C ASP A 204 4.29 -1.09 19.53
N ASP A 205 3.69 -0.56 18.46
CA ASP A 205 2.71 0.52 18.57
C ASP A 205 1.41 0.01 19.22
N LYS A 206 1.00 0.65 20.32
CA LYS A 206 -0.20 0.25 21.08
C LYS A 206 -1.47 0.23 20.24
N ASN A 207 -1.60 1.15 19.28
CA ASN A 207 -2.81 1.23 18.45
C ASN A 207 -2.85 0.10 17.41
N LEU A 208 -1.69 -0.32 16.89
CA LEU A 208 -1.57 -1.50 16.04
C LEU A 208 -1.97 -2.75 16.82
N LEU A 209 -1.36 -2.94 17.99
CA LEU A 209 -1.63 -4.11 18.85
C LEU A 209 -3.09 -4.18 19.29
N GLU A 210 -3.80 -3.06 19.41
CA GLU A 210 -5.23 -3.05 19.70
C GLU A 210 -6.07 -3.54 18.51
N VAL A 211 -5.76 -3.10 17.30
CA VAL A 211 -6.47 -3.56 16.09
C VAL A 211 -6.23 -5.05 15.83
N LEU A 212 -5.00 -5.52 16.06
CA LEU A 212 -4.63 -6.93 15.85
C LEU A 212 -5.34 -7.91 16.80
N LYS A 213 -6.03 -7.44 17.84
CA LYS A 213 -6.91 -8.29 18.69
C LYS A 213 -8.27 -8.59 18.04
N CYS A 214 -8.58 -7.96 16.90
CA CYS A 214 -9.87 -8.06 16.22
C CYS A 214 -9.67 -8.55 14.78
N ASP A 215 -9.68 -9.86 14.57
CA ASP A 215 -9.35 -10.49 13.28
C ASP A 215 -10.22 -10.04 12.09
N ASN A 216 -11.43 -9.54 12.33
CA ASN A 216 -12.35 -9.09 11.27
C ASN A 216 -12.13 -7.63 10.83
N LYS A 217 -11.07 -6.95 11.29
CA LYS A 217 -10.83 -5.52 11.02
C LYS A 217 -9.60 -5.23 10.18
N TYR A 218 -8.85 -6.26 9.82
CA TYR A 218 -7.63 -6.07 9.06
C TYR A 218 -7.33 -7.20 8.10
N ASP A 219 -6.65 -6.87 7.02
CA ASP A 219 -5.88 -7.80 6.21
C ASP A 219 -4.38 -7.56 6.45
N ILE A 220 -3.57 -8.58 6.17
CA ILE A 220 -2.11 -8.49 6.22
C ILE A 220 -1.53 -8.77 4.83
N CYS A 221 -0.61 -7.91 4.41
CA CYS A 221 0.23 -8.12 3.24
C CYS A 221 1.68 -8.24 3.67
N PHE A 222 2.39 -9.25 3.14
CA PHE A 222 3.83 -9.38 3.31
C PHE A 222 4.56 -8.87 2.08
N VAL A 223 5.65 -8.17 2.31
CA VAL A 223 6.61 -7.76 1.28
C VAL A 223 8.00 -8.15 1.75
N ASP A 224 8.87 -8.53 0.82
CA ASP A 224 10.24 -9.00 1.10
C ASP A 224 10.33 -10.33 1.87
N PHE A 225 9.20 -11.00 2.15
CA PHE A 225 9.15 -12.37 2.67
C PHE A 225 7.77 -13.01 2.43
N ASN A 226 7.69 -14.35 2.52
CA ASN A 226 6.52 -15.12 2.11
C ASN A 226 5.72 -15.75 3.26
N ASP A 227 6.22 -15.72 4.49
CA ASP A 227 5.54 -16.30 5.66
C ASP A 227 5.98 -15.62 6.97
N PHE A 228 5.09 -15.55 7.96
CA PHE A 228 5.43 -15.07 9.30
C PHE A 228 6.57 -15.93 9.84
N GLU A 229 7.79 -15.40 9.91
CA GLU A 229 8.84 -16.07 10.68
C GLU A 229 8.44 -15.98 12.15
N PRO A 230 8.09 -17.11 12.81
CA PRO A 230 7.91 -17.07 14.25
C PRO A 230 9.28 -16.71 14.82
N ASN A 231 9.33 -15.66 15.64
CA ASN A 231 10.54 -15.35 16.40
C ASN A 231 10.98 -16.63 17.12
N SER A 232 12.04 -17.25 16.63
CA SER A 232 12.72 -18.34 17.34
C SER A 232 13.33 -17.70 18.59
N MET A 233 12.59 -17.77 19.70
CA MET A 233 13.13 -17.53 21.04
C MET A 233 14.23 -18.54 21.34
#